data_AF-A0A6L3FAG0-F1
#
_entry.id   AF-A0A6L3FAG0-F1
#
_cell.length_a   1.000
_cell.length_b   1.000
_cell.length_c   1.000
_cell.angle_alpha   90.00
_cell.angle_beta   90.00
_cell.angle_gamma   90.00
#
_symmetry.space_group_name_H-M   'P 1'
#
loop_
_entity.id
_entity.type
_entity.pdbx_description
1 polymer ?
#
loop_
_entity_poly.entity_id
_entity_poly.type
_entity_poly.pdbx_seq_one_letter_code
_entity_poly.pdbx_strand_id
1 'polypeptide(L)'
;MTPRDRVLTALNHEIPDRCPMQISFTPEFATRLAKEIDLGNDKIHNPHGGGNTYELERALDEDMLLTSVGWANSYYQDADEYVDEWGIGWHSVEYTTPFGNGRYTEFSRNPPLAEDDAIASYQPPDPTRPELYKEAEWLLNNFKESHWIVGVTVTTIFETAWALRGYEKMLMDLALKPDLADAIMEIPYQYHLAAAKKLTEMGVDMIWTGDDIG
;
A
#
# COMPACT_ATOMS: atom_id res chain seq x y z
N MET A 1 -2.67 1.46 29.16
CA MET A 1 -1.42 1.92 28.50
C MET A 1 -1.80 2.75 27.29
N THR A 2 -0.94 3.64 26.79
CA THR A 2 -1.23 4.28 25.48
C THR A 2 -1.11 3.23 24.37
N PRO A 3 -1.76 3.44 23.21
CA PRO A 3 -1.62 2.53 22.07
C PRO A 3 -0.14 2.32 21.69
N ARG A 4 0.65 3.41 21.63
CA ARG A 4 2.10 3.35 21.41
C ARG A 4 2.84 2.51 22.45
N ASP A 5 2.61 2.77 23.75
CA ASP A 5 3.28 2.04 24.83
C ASP A 5 2.96 0.55 24.79
N ARG A 6 1.72 0.20 24.39
CA ARG A 6 1.26 -1.17 24.25
C ARG A 6 2.07 -1.92 23.19
N VAL A 7 2.26 -1.31 22.01
CA VAL A 7 3.10 -1.89 20.94
C VAL A 7 4.55 -2.00 21.41
N LEU A 8 5.11 -0.94 22.00
CA LEU A 8 6.49 -0.94 22.48
C LEU A 8 6.74 -2.03 23.53
N THR A 9 5.81 -2.20 24.47
CA THR A 9 5.89 -3.23 25.52
C THR A 9 5.88 -4.63 24.91
N ALA A 10 4.98 -4.88 23.95
CA ALA A 10 4.91 -6.16 23.25
C ALA A 10 6.20 -6.46 22.46
N LEU A 11 6.75 -5.47 21.75
CA LEU A 11 8.01 -5.60 21.00
C LEU A 11 9.23 -5.84 21.91
N ASN A 12 9.18 -5.36 23.17
CA ASN A 12 10.18 -5.66 24.18
C ASN A 12 9.99 -7.03 24.87
N HIS A 13 9.03 -7.84 24.39
CA HIS A 13 8.67 -9.14 24.94
C HIS A 13 8.17 -9.09 26.39
N GLU A 14 7.58 -7.96 26.78
CA GLU A 14 6.90 -7.77 28.05
C GLU A 14 5.38 -7.95 27.86
N ILE A 15 4.63 -8.12 28.96
CA ILE A 15 3.18 -8.32 28.92
C ILE A 15 2.47 -6.95 28.93
N PRO A 16 1.86 -6.51 27.81
CA PRO A 16 1.02 -5.32 27.79
C PRO A 16 -0.34 -5.55 28.49
N ASP A 17 -1.11 -4.48 28.65
CA ASP A 17 -2.49 -4.52 29.17
C ASP A 17 -3.47 -5.30 28.26
N ARG A 18 -3.21 -5.36 26.95
CA ARG A 18 -3.84 -6.30 26.00
C ARG A 18 -2.92 -6.52 24.78
N CYS A 19 -3.23 -7.53 23.97
CA CYS A 19 -2.55 -7.71 22.67
C CYS A 19 -2.72 -6.46 21.80
N PRO A 20 -1.62 -5.90 21.22
CA PRO A 20 -1.73 -4.88 20.21
C PRO A 20 -2.58 -5.34 19.01
N MET A 21 -3.33 -4.42 18.41
CA MET A 21 -4.27 -4.68 17.34
C MET A 21 -4.10 -3.66 16.21
N GLN A 22 -4.14 -4.17 14.98
CA GLN A 22 -4.24 -3.38 13.75
C GLN A 22 -5.11 -4.17 12.78
N ILE A 23 -6.07 -3.50 12.13
CA ILE A 23 -6.99 -4.11 11.17
C ILE A 23 -7.14 -3.19 9.97
N SER A 24 -7.12 -3.75 8.77
CA SER A 24 -7.43 -3.04 7.52
C SER A 24 -8.71 -3.59 6.90
N PHE A 25 -9.42 -2.77 6.15
CA PHE A 25 -10.73 -3.11 5.60
C PHE A 25 -10.79 -2.85 4.10
N THR A 26 -11.61 -3.60 3.37
CA THR A 26 -11.96 -3.19 2.01
C THR A 26 -12.74 -1.86 2.06
N PRO A 27 -12.66 -1.01 1.02
CA PRO A 27 -13.32 0.30 1.02
C PRO A 27 -14.80 0.26 1.40
N GLU A 28 -15.53 -0.75 0.94
CA GLU A 28 -16.97 -0.91 1.18
C GLU A 28 -17.26 -1.38 2.59
N PHE A 29 -16.41 -2.25 3.16
CA PHE A 29 -16.55 -2.65 4.55
C PHE A 29 -16.29 -1.46 5.48
N ALA A 30 -15.22 -0.70 5.24
CA ALA A 30 -14.90 0.50 6.00
C ALA A 30 -16.05 1.52 5.98
N THR A 31 -16.62 1.77 4.79
CA THR A 31 -17.75 2.69 4.61
C THR A 31 -18.98 2.25 5.42
N ARG A 32 -19.33 0.97 5.37
CA ARG A 32 -20.46 0.45 6.17
C ARG A 32 -20.18 0.53 7.67
N LEU A 33 -18.98 0.13 8.10
CA LEU A 33 -18.62 0.13 9.52
C LEU A 33 -18.62 1.55 10.08
N ALA A 34 -18.05 2.51 9.36
CA ALA A 34 -18.07 3.93 9.75
C ALA A 34 -19.51 4.44 9.96
N LYS A 35 -20.43 4.08 9.06
CA LYS A 35 -21.85 4.43 9.20
C LYS A 35 -22.51 3.76 10.41
N GLU A 36 -22.19 2.50 10.69
CA GLU A 36 -22.77 1.77 11.82
C GLU A 36 -22.34 2.34 13.19
N ILE A 37 -21.13 2.91 13.26
CA ILE A 37 -20.61 3.52 14.49
C ILE A 37 -20.74 5.06 14.52
N ASP A 38 -21.56 5.62 13.62
CA ASP A 38 -21.87 7.06 13.51
C ASP A 38 -20.63 7.96 13.34
N LEU A 39 -19.62 7.46 12.60
CA LEU A 39 -18.51 8.26 12.12
C LEU A 39 -18.94 8.98 10.84
N GLY A 40 -19.05 10.31 10.90
CA GLY A 40 -19.54 11.16 9.81
C GLY A 40 -18.56 11.35 8.64
N ASN A 41 -17.85 10.31 8.23
CA ASN A 41 -16.83 10.41 7.18
C ASN A 41 -17.34 9.93 5.82
N ASP A 42 -17.48 10.88 4.89
CA ASP A 42 -17.87 10.64 3.49
C ASP A 42 -16.65 10.47 2.55
N LYS A 43 -15.44 10.36 3.10
CA LYS A 43 -14.22 10.17 2.29
C LYS A 43 -14.01 8.70 1.92
N ILE A 44 -13.55 8.49 0.69
CA ILE A 44 -13.15 7.17 0.18
C ILE A 44 -12.02 6.62 1.05
N HIS A 45 -12.21 5.42 1.60
CA HIS A 45 -11.17 4.69 2.33
C HIS A 45 -10.35 3.84 1.35
N ASN A 46 -9.02 3.99 1.39
CA ASN A 46 -8.11 3.11 0.67
C ASN A 46 -7.22 2.38 1.69
N PRO A 47 -7.31 1.04 1.83
CA PRO A 47 -6.49 0.29 2.78
C PRO A 47 -4.98 0.40 2.49
N HIS A 48 -4.59 0.80 1.28
CA HIS A 48 -3.21 1.01 0.87
C HIS A 48 -2.76 2.47 0.94
N GLY A 49 -3.51 3.33 1.65
CA GLY A 49 -3.19 4.76 1.86
C GLY A 49 -3.76 5.70 0.81
N GLY A 50 -3.55 7.01 0.97
CA GLY A 50 -4.10 8.02 0.07
C GLY A 50 -5.38 8.66 0.61
N GLY A 51 -5.27 9.37 1.74
CA GLY A 51 -6.36 10.21 2.26
C GLY A 51 -7.15 9.62 3.43
N ASN A 52 -6.63 8.58 4.09
CA ASN A 52 -7.22 8.02 5.30
C ASN A 52 -7.21 9.06 6.44
N THR A 53 -8.33 9.20 7.14
CA THR A 53 -8.50 10.15 8.25
C THR A 53 -8.07 9.57 9.60
N TYR A 54 -7.82 8.26 9.64
CA TYR A 54 -7.54 7.48 10.85
C TYR A 54 -8.64 7.54 11.92
N GLU A 55 -9.83 8.03 11.58
CA GLU A 55 -10.94 8.12 12.52
C GLU A 55 -11.53 6.77 12.86
N LEU A 56 -11.64 5.88 11.85
CA LEU A 56 -12.17 4.54 12.02
C LEU A 56 -11.24 3.71 12.92
N GLU A 57 -9.95 3.70 12.60
CA GLU A 57 -8.90 3.00 13.33
C GLU A 57 -8.87 3.46 14.80
N ARG A 58 -8.95 4.77 15.04
CA ARG A 58 -9.00 5.33 16.40
C ARG A 58 -10.31 4.99 17.12
N ALA A 59 -11.45 4.98 16.44
CA ALA A 59 -12.72 4.59 17.04
C ALA A 59 -12.76 3.11 17.41
N LEU A 60 -12.01 2.27 16.71
CA LEU A 60 -11.84 0.84 16.98
C LEU A 60 -10.75 0.54 18.03
N ASP A 61 -10.12 1.57 18.60
CA ASP A 61 -9.00 1.44 19.55
C ASP A 61 -7.82 0.65 18.95
N GLU A 62 -7.52 0.86 17.66
CA GLU A 62 -6.34 0.28 17.03
C GLU A 62 -5.05 0.93 17.54
N ASP A 63 -3.99 0.12 17.61
CA ASP A 63 -2.72 0.50 18.23
C ASP A 63 -1.71 1.12 17.28
N MET A 64 -1.92 0.86 15.99
CA MET A 64 -1.01 1.22 14.91
C MET A 64 -1.76 2.05 13.87
N LEU A 65 -1.14 3.11 13.38
CA LEU A 65 -1.65 3.90 12.26
C LEU A 65 -0.69 3.79 11.07
N LEU A 66 -1.26 3.52 9.89
CA LEU A 66 -0.51 3.16 8.69
C LEU A 66 -0.47 4.33 7.70
N THR A 67 0.72 4.72 7.26
CA THR A 67 0.89 5.64 6.12
C THR A 67 1.67 4.92 5.04
N SER A 68 1.28 5.08 3.78
CA SER A 68 1.80 4.27 2.67
C SER A 68 2.44 5.12 1.60
N VAL A 69 3.59 4.67 1.10
CA VAL A 69 4.21 5.18 -0.13
C VAL A 69 4.68 3.99 -0.96
N GLY A 70 4.08 3.77 -2.11
CA GLY A 70 4.39 2.62 -2.95
C GLY A 70 3.47 2.54 -4.15
N TRP A 71 3.75 1.62 -5.05
CA TRP A 71 2.88 1.37 -6.19
C TRP A 71 1.48 0.92 -5.75
N ALA A 72 1.36 0.23 -4.61
CA ALA A 72 0.08 -0.16 -4.01
C ALA A 72 -0.90 1.02 -3.78
N ASN A 73 -0.41 2.26 -3.67
CA ASN A 73 -1.29 3.44 -3.58
C ASN A 73 -2.10 3.65 -4.88
N SER A 74 -1.76 2.95 -5.96
CA SER A 74 -2.46 2.98 -7.24
C SER A 74 -3.71 2.11 -7.24
N TYR A 75 -3.92 1.21 -6.26
CA TYR A 75 -5.18 0.45 -6.17
C TYR A 75 -6.38 1.37 -5.92
N TYR A 76 -7.55 0.92 -6.37
CA TYR A 76 -8.85 1.55 -6.06
C TYR A 76 -8.98 3.04 -6.43
N GLN A 77 -8.30 3.53 -7.47
CA GLN A 77 -8.55 4.89 -7.95
C GLN A 77 -10.02 5.07 -8.41
N ASP A 78 -10.53 6.28 -8.28
CA ASP A 78 -11.94 6.63 -8.54
C ASP A 78 -12.23 6.75 -10.05
N ALA A 79 -12.12 5.62 -10.75
CA ALA A 79 -12.47 5.46 -12.16
C ALA A 79 -12.73 3.98 -12.51
N ASP A 80 -13.67 3.72 -13.43
CA ASP A 80 -13.93 2.37 -13.94
C ASP A 80 -12.72 1.80 -14.69
N GLU A 81 -11.99 2.65 -15.41
CA GLU A 81 -10.72 2.35 -16.06
C GLU A 81 -9.75 3.52 -15.85
N TYR A 82 -8.49 3.24 -15.53
CA TYR A 82 -7.46 4.27 -15.39
C TYR A 82 -6.07 3.72 -15.73
N VAL A 83 -5.13 4.63 -15.94
CA VAL A 83 -3.70 4.32 -16.06
C VAL A 83 -3.00 5.05 -14.91
N ASP A 84 -2.24 4.30 -14.11
CA ASP A 84 -1.50 4.88 -13.00
C ASP A 84 -0.23 5.60 -13.46
N GLU A 85 0.51 6.17 -12.50
CA GLU A 85 1.75 6.90 -12.78
C GLU A 85 2.91 6.02 -13.26
N TRP A 86 2.79 4.70 -13.12
CA TRP A 86 3.74 3.72 -13.63
C TRP A 86 3.43 3.33 -15.08
N GLY A 87 2.31 3.83 -15.63
CA GLY A 87 1.82 3.49 -16.96
C GLY A 87 1.03 2.19 -17.00
N ILE A 88 0.72 1.59 -15.84
CA ILE A 88 -0.05 0.35 -15.75
C ILE A 88 -1.53 0.71 -15.89
N GLY A 89 -2.21 0.03 -16.81
CA GLY A 89 -3.65 0.16 -16.98
C GLY A 89 -4.41 -0.71 -15.99
N TRP A 90 -5.54 -0.21 -15.52
CA TRP A 90 -6.41 -0.82 -14.53
C TRP A 90 -7.86 -0.78 -14.99
N HIS A 91 -8.64 -1.77 -14.59
CA HIS A 91 -10.08 -1.73 -14.68
C HIS A 91 -10.73 -2.28 -13.40
N SER A 92 -11.80 -1.62 -12.97
CA SER A 92 -12.57 -2.00 -11.80
C SER A 92 -13.57 -3.10 -12.17
N VAL A 93 -13.61 -4.17 -11.37
CA VAL A 93 -14.53 -5.29 -11.52
C VAL A 93 -15.42 -5.38 -10.29
N GLU A 94 -16.73 -5.27 -10.51
CA GLU A 94 -17.72 -5.39 -9.44
C GLU A 94 -18.02 -6.84 -9.09
N TYR A 95 -18.29 -7.08 -7.81
CA TYR A 95 -18.80 -8.35 -7.30
C TYR A 95 -19.89 -8.12 -6.26
N THR A 96 -20.75 -9.11 -6.06
CA THR A 96 -21.83 -9.07 -5.07
C THR A 96 -21.61 -10.12 -4.00
N THR A 97 -21.74 -9.71 -2.75
CA THR A 97 -21.74 -10.57 -1.56
C THR A 97 -23.09 -10.50 -0.85
N PRO A 98 -23.40 -11.43 0.08
CA PRO A 98 -24.58 -11.32 0.94
C PRO A 98 -24.63 -10.03 1.78
N PHE A 99 -23.50 -9.34 1.94
CA PHE A 99 -23.37 -8.12 2.73
C PHE A 99 -23.37 -6.84 1.88
N GLY A 100 -23.46 -6.94 0.55
CA GLY A 100 -23.47 -5.81 -0.38
C GLY A 100 -22.51 -6.00 -1.56
N ASN A 101 -22.47 -4.99 -2.44
CA ASN A 101 -21.55 -4.94 -3.57
C ASN A 101 -20.18 -4.45 -3.13
N GLY A 102 -19.15 -4.94 -3.82
CA GLY A 102 -17.79 -4.43 -3.73
C GLY A 102 -17.10 -4.44 -5.09
N ARG A 103 -15.87 -3.95 -5.13
CA ARG A 103 -15.04 -3.94 -6.33
C ARG A 103 -13.61 -4.37 -6.02
N TYR A 104 -12.97 -4.98 -7.01
CA TYR A 104 -11.52 -5.17 -7.05
C TYR A 104 -11.00 -4.62 -8.38
N THR A 105 -9.69 -4.48 -8.51
CA THR A 105 -9.07 -3.96 -9.72
C THR A 105 -8.24 -5.04 -10.39
N GLU A 106 -8.34 -5.13 -11.71
CA GLU A 106 -7.54 -6.01 -12.56
C GLU A 106 -6.69 -5.20 -13.53
N PHE A 107 -5.54 -5.73 -13.94
CA PHE A 107 -4.67 -5.05 -14.91
C PHE A 107 -5.23 -5.14 -16.33
N SER A 108 -5.06 -4.06 -17.09
CA SER A 108 -5.37 -4.01 -18.52
C SER A 108 -4.38 -4.84 -19.34
N ARG A 109 -4.81 -5.25 -20.54
CA ARG A 109 -4.10 -6.24 -21.38
C ARG A 109 -2.79 -5.79 -22.06
N ASN A 110 -2.27 -4.60 -21.77
CA ASN A 110 -1.07 -4.07 -22.43
C ASN A 110 -0.13 -3.42 -21.41
N PRO A 111 0.66 -4.23 -20.68
CA PRO A 111 1.54 -3.70 -19.63
C PRO A 111 2.75 -2.97 -20.25
N PRO A 112 3.35 -1.97 -19.56
CA PRO A 112 4.42 -1.12 -20.10
C PRO A 112 5.64 -1.87 -20.66
N LEU A 113 5.97 -3.02 -20.07
CA LEU A 113 7.12 -3.85 -20.42
C LEU A 113 6.70 -5.14 -21.14
N ALA A 114 5.58 -5.10 -21.88
CA ALA A 114 5.10 -6.24 -22.67
C ALA A 114 6.16 -6.75 -23.67
N GLU A 115 6.99 -5.87 -24.22
CA GLU A 115 8.11 -6.21 -25.11
C GLU A 115 9.46 -6.12 -24.40
N ASP A 116 10.45 -6.90 -24.85
CA ASP A 116 11.76 -6.97 -24.20
C ASP A 116 12.56 -5.67 -24.32
N ASP A 117 12.43 -4.96 -25.43
CA ASP A 117 13.14 -3.71 -25.71
C ASP A 117 12.54 -2.49 -24.99
N ALA A 118 11.29 -2.59 -24.52
CA ALA A 118 10.60 -1.53 -23.80
C ALA A 118 11.36 -1.09 -22.53
N ILE A 119 12.07 -2.02 -21.88
CA ILE A 119 12.88 -1.75 -20.68
C ILE A 119 13.93 -0.65 -20.90
N ALA A 120 14.49 -0.56 -22.12
CA ALA A 120 15.53 0.42 -22.43
C ALA A 120 14.99 1.87 -22.45
N SER A 121 13.68 2.05 -22.61
CA SER A 121 13.02 3.35 -22.69
C SER A 121 12.10 3.65 -21.50
N TYR A 122 11.76 2.64 -20.69
CA TYR A 122 10.86 2.81 -19.55
C TYR A 122 11.50 3.72 -18.48
N GLN A 123 10.68 4.57 -17.88
CA GLN A 123 11.08 5.46 -16.79
C GLN A 123 10.09 5.26 -15.64
N PRO A 124 10.53 4.72 -14.49
CA PRO A 124 9.66 4.62 -13.33
C PRO A 124 9.36 6.02 -12.76
N PRO A 125 8.26 6.18 -12.00
CA PRO A 125 7.99 7.42 -11.29
C PRO A 125 9.09 7.72 -10.27
N ASP A 126 9.28 9.00 -9.94
CA ASP A 126 10.29 9.44 -8.98
C ASP A 126 9.80 9.22 -7.53
N PRO A 127 10.45 8.35 -6.74
CA PRO A 127 10.06 8.09 -5.35
C PRO A 127 10.40 9.26 -4.41
N THR A 128 11.19 10.24 -4.84
CA THR A 128 11.66 11.35 -3.98
C THR A 128 10.74 12.56 -3.98
N ARG A 129 9.67 12.51 -4.78
CA ARG A 129 8.67 13.58 -4.88
C ARG A 129 8.06 13.91 -3.51
N PRO A 130 8.08 15.19 -3.08
CA PRO A 130 7.68 15.57 -1.72
C PRO A 130 6.19 15.34 -1.43
N GLU A 131 5.32 15.40 -2.44
CA GLU A 131 3.88 15.18 -2.29
C GLU A 131 3.51 13.77 -1.81
N LEU A 132 4.33 12.76 -2.11
CA LEU A 132 4.12 11.38 -1.65
C LEU A 132 4.15 11.27 -0.13
N TYR A 133 4.88 12.17 0.55
CA TYR A 133 5.18 12.07 1.97
C TYR A 133 4.35 13.02 2.86
N LYS A 134 3.47 13.85 2.26
CA LYS A 134 2.67 14.83 3.01
C LYS A 134 1.74 14.18 4.04
N GLU A 135 1.16 13.04 3.70
CA GLU A 135 0.31 12.27 4.61
C GLU A 135 1.12 11.74 5.80
N ALA A 136 2.28 11.15 5.54
CA ALA A 136 3.18 10.65 6.58
C ALA A 136 3.64 11.77 7.53
N GLU A 137 4.01 12.94 6.98
CA GLU A 137 4.36 14.11 7.77
C GLU A 137 3.21 14.56 8.68
N TRP A 138 1.99 14.66 8.13
CA TRP A 138 0.82 15.01 8.92
C TRP A 138 0.52 13.98 10.00
N LEU A 139 0.56 12.68 9.68
CA LEU A 139 0.30 11.60 10.63
C LEU A 139 1.30 11.64 11.80
N LEU A 140 2.59 11.78 11.50
CA LEU A 140 3.64 11.89 12.51
C LEU A 140 3.43 13.09 13.43
N ASN A 141 3.13 14.27 12.87
CA ASN A 141 2.91 15.48 13.64
C ASN A 141 1.70 15.41 14.58
N ASN A 142 0.68 14.61 14.24
CA ASN A 142 -0.57 14.57 15.00
C ASN A 142 -0.67 13.35 15.94
N PHE A 143 -0.05 12.21 15.62
CA PHE A 143 -0.33 10.95 16.30
C PHE A 143 0.89 10.19 16.82
N LYS A 144 2.13 10.58 16.45
CA LYS A 144 3.34 9.84 16.83
C LYS A 144 3.48 9.60 18.33
N GLU A 145 3.10 10.56 19.16
CA GLU A 145 3.21 10.43 20.63
C GLU A 145 2.17 9.47 21.23
N SER A 146 1.07 9.18 20.53
CA SER A 146 -0.06 8.37 21.05
C SER A 146 -0.19 7.00 20.39
N HIS A 147 0.17 6.87 19.12
CA HIS A 147 0.04 5.64 18.33
C HIS A 147 1.39 5.20 17.78
N TRP A 148 1.50 3.92 17.48
CA TRP A 148 2.65 3.38 16.77
C TRP A 148 2.50 3.64 15.27
N ILE A 149 3.42 4.37 14.67
CA ILE A 149 3.29 4.79 13.26
C ILE A 149 4.04 3.82 12.36
N VAL A 150 3.32 3.21 11.41
CA VAL A 150 3.87 2.24 10.45
C VAL A 150 3.95 2.88 9.08
N GLY A 151 5.16 2.98 8.52
CA GLY A 151 5.40 3.30 7.12
C GLY A 151 5.26 2.05 6.27
N VAL A 152 4.27 2.02 5.39
CA VAL A 152 3.95 0.87 4.54
C VAL A 152 4.57 1.08 3.15
N THR A 153 5.35 0.09 2.73
CA THR A 153 5.92 -0.02 1.39
C THR A 153 5.73 -1.47 0.96
N VAL A 154 4.56 -1.81 0.43
CA VAL A 154 4.22 -3.18 -0.02
C VAL A 154 4.30 -3.26 -1.55
N THR A 155 4.06 -4.46 -2.08
CA THR A 155 4.18 -4.78 -3.52
C THR A 155 5.58 -4.47 -4.06
N THR A 156 6.59 -4.72 -3.23
CA THR A 156 7.90 -4.05 -3.31
C THR A 156 8.74 -4.38 -4.54
N ILE A 157 8.59 -5.57 -5.09
CA ILE A 157 9.45 -6.14 -6.12
C ILE A 157 8.61 -6.91 -7.14
N PHE A 158 8.09 -8.07 -6.75
CA PHE A 158 7.52 -9.02 -7.70
C PHE A 158 6.17 -8.56 -8.20
N GLU A 159 5.29 -8.05 -7.32
CA GLU A 159 3.95 -7.67 -7.73
C GLU A 159 3.93 -6.51 -8.74
N THR A 160 4.66 -5.43 -8.44
CA THR A 160 4.84 -4.34 -9.41
C THR A 160 5.56 -4.82 -10.66
N ALA A 161 6.57 -5.70 -10.56
CA ALA A 161 7.28 -6.21 -11.72
C ALA A 161 6.34 -6.97 -12.67
N TRP A 162 5.48 -7.85 -12.15
CA TRP A 162 4.55 -8.57 -13.01
C TRP A 162 3.38 -7.71 -13.48
N ALA A 163 3.03 -6.63 -12.79
CA ALA A 163 2.13 -5.61 -13.31
C ALA A 163 2.75 -4.85 -14.50
N LEU A 164 4.05 -4.54 -14.42
CA LEU A 164 4.80 -3.90 -15.51
C LEU A 164 5.02 -4.83 -16.71
N ARG A 165 5.15 -6.14 -16.47
CA ARG A 165 5.57 -7.12 -17.49
C ARG A 165 4.45 -8.00 -18.04
N GLY A 166 3.40 -8.19 -17.25
CA GLY A 166 2.40 -9.26 -17.42
C GLY A 166 2.80 -10.53 -16.64
N TYR A 167 1.84 -11.08 -15.90
CA TYR A 167 2.06 -12.20 -14.97
C TYR A 167 2.74 -13.43 -15.59
N GLU A 168 2.15 -13.98 -16.65
CA GLU A 168 2.67 -15.18 -17.32
C GLU A 168 4.07 -14.93 -17.88
N LYS A 169 4.31 -13.75 -18.47
CA LYS A 169 5.60 -13.40 -19.06
C LYS A 169 6.66 -13.23 -17.98
N MET A 170 6.33 -12.56 -16.87
CA MET A 170 7.24 -12.41 -15.74
C MET A 170 7.66 -13.77 -15.17
N LEU A 171 6.70 -14.70 -14.97
CA LEU A 171 6.99 -16.06 -14.52
C LEU A 171 7.86 -16.84 -15.52
N MET A 172 7.59 -16.70 -16.82
CA MET A 172 8.42 -17.31 -17.86
C MET A 172 9.85 -16.73 -17.87
N ASP A 173 9.98 -15.41 -17.70
CA ASP A 173 11.28 -14.74 -17.73
C ASP A 173 12.16 -15.16 -16.55
N LEU A 174 11.59 -15.45 -15.36
CA LEU A 174 12.36 -16.02 -14.24
C LEU A 174 13.11 -17.31 -14.63
N ALA A 175 12.53 -18.15 -15.48
CA ALA A 175 13.14 -19.41 -15.91
C ALA A 175 13.94 -19.30 -17.22
N LEU A 176 13.47 -18.47 -18.15
CA LEU A 176 13.98 -18.44 -19.53
C LEU A 176 14.91 -17.25 -19.81
N LYS A 177 14.77 -16.15 -19.06
CA LYS A 177 15.49 -14.88 -19.26
C LYS A 177 15.82 -14.22 -17.90
N PRO A 178 16.60 -14.88 -17.03
CA PRO A 178 16.82 -14.42 -15.66
C PRO A 178 17.41 -13.01 -15.58
N ASP A 179 18.33 -12.64 -16.49
CA ASP A 179 18.91 -11.29 -16.50
C ASP A 179 17.87 -10.21 -16.83
N LEU A 180 16.88 -10.52 -17.67
CA LEU A 180 15.78 -9.60 -17.97
C LEU A 180 14.80 -9.52 -16.81
N ALA A 181 14.46 -10.66 -16.19
CA ALA A 181 13.61 -10.70 -15.01
C ALA A 181 14.22 -9.89 -13.85
N ASP A 182 15.52 -10.05 -13.61
CA ASP A 182 16.28 -9.29 -12.61
C ASP A 182 16.21 -7.78 -12.90
N ALA A 183 16.49 -7.38 -14.14
CA ALA A 183 16.41 -5.98 -14.55
C ALA A 183 14.99 -5.38 -14.40
N ILE A 184 13.93 -6.16 -14.63
CA ILE A 184 12.55 -5.72 -14.43
C ILE A 184 12.23 -5.59 -12.94
N MET A 185 12.64 -6.56 -12.10
CA MET A 185 12.42 -6.55 -10.65
C MET A 185 13.21 -5.45 -9.93
N GLU A 186 14.36 -5.06 -10.47
CA GLU A 186 15.19 -3.98 -9.94
C GLU A 186 14.46 -2.62 -9.97
N ILE A 187 13.56 -2.41 -10.94
CA ILE A 187 12.80 -1.16 -11.11
C ILE A 187 11.94 -0.85 -9.86
N PRO A 188 10.96 -1.70 -9.47
CA PRO A 188 10.19 -1.47 -8.27
C PRO A 188 11.02 -1.59 -7.00
N TYR A 189 12.04 -2.47 -6.95
CA TYR A 189 12.93 -2.57 -5.80
C TYR A 189 13.55 -1.21 -5.44
N GLN A 190 14.14 -0.52 -6.41
CA GLN A 190 14.81 0.77 -6.17
C GLN A 190 13.82 1.86 -5.74
N TYR A 191 12.61 1.87 -6.33
CA TYR A 191 11.56 2.79 -5.92
C TYR A 191 11.15 2.58 -4.45
N HIS A 192 10.79 1.35 -4.09
CA HIS A 192 10.30 1.04 -2.75
C HIS A 192 11.41 1.13 -1.70
N LEU A 193 12.66 0.84 -2.05
CA LEU A 193 13.82 1.08 -1.18
C LEU A 193 13.98 2.56 -0.86
N ALA A 194 13.86 3.44 -1.86
CA ALA A 194 13.94 4.88 -1.66
C ALA A 194 12.78 5.39 -0.78
N ALA A 195 11.56 4.90 -1.02
CA ALA A 195 10.40 5.23 -0.20
C ALA A 195 10.54 4.78 1.26
N ALA A 196 10.97 3.54 1.49
CA ALA A 196 11.19 2.99 2.83
C ALA A 196 12.27 3.77 3.60
N LYS A 197 13.39 4.11 2.93
CA LYS A 197 14.44 4.96 3.51
C LYS A 197 13.88 6.32 3.91
N LYS A 198 13.12 6.96 3.03
CA LYS A 198 12.56 8.28 3.29
C LYS A 198 11.59 8.28 4.46
N LEU A 199 10.68 7.30 4.53
CA LEU A 199 9.76 7.13 5.67
C LEU A 199 10.52 6.89 6.98
N THR A 200 11.59 6.09 6.94
CA THR A 200 12.47 5.84 8.09
C THR A 200 13.14 7.14 8.56
N GLU A 201 13.67 7.96 7.64
CA GLU A 201 14.28 9.25 7.95
C GLU A 201 13.27 10.25 8.57
N MET A 202 12.01 10.20 8.16
CA MET A 202 10.93 11.00 8.75
C MET A 202 10.58 10.54 10.18
N GLY A 203 10.97 9.32 10.54
CA GLY A 203 10.81 8.78 11.88
C GLY A 203 9.52 7.98 12.08
N VAL A 204 9.03 7.26 11.09
CA VAL A 204 8.06 6.19 11.38
C VAL A 204 8.68 5.18 12.36
N ASP A 205 7.86 4.52 13.18
CA ASP A 205 8.34 3.59 14.21
C ASP A 205 8.64 2.19 13.66
N MET A 206 8.03 1.85 12.52
CA MET A 206 8.19 0.58 11.84
C MET A 206 8.02 0.77 10.32
N ILE A 207 8.77 -0.01 9.54
CA ILE A 207 8.49 -0.19 8.11
C ILE A 207 7.80 -1.54 7.92
N TRP A 208 6.65 -1.53 7.25
CA TRP A 208 5.99 -2.74 6.76
C TRP A 208 6.33 -2.92 5.29
N THR A 209 7.09 -3.97 4.99
CA THR A 209 7.30 -4.47 3.63
C THR A 209 6.50 -5.75 3.37
N GLY A 210 6.07 -5.96 2.14
CA GLY A 210 5.34 -7.16 1.74
C GLY A 210 5.29 -7.30 0.22
N ASP A 211 5.15 -8.53 -0.26
CA ASP A 211 5.10 -8.84 -1.68
C ASP A 211 4.39 -10.18 -1.91
N ASP A 212 3.69 -10.30 -3.04
CA ASP A 212 2.85 -11.46 -3.36
C ASP A 212 3.65 -12.51 -4.15
N ILE A 213 4.61 -13.13 -3.46
CA ILE A 213 5.50 -14.16 -4.02
C ILE A 213 5.03 -15.62 -3.78
N GLY A 214 4.02 -15.82 -2.92
CA GLY A 214 3.49 -17.13 -2.51
C GLY A 214 3.88 -17.59 -1.10
#